data_AF-A0A7S4LPU4-F1
#
_entry.id   AF-A0A7S4LPU4-F1
#
_cell.length_a   1.000
_cell.length_b   1.000
_cell.length_c   1.000
_cell.angle_alpha   90.00
_cell.angle_beta   90.00
_cell.angle_gamma   90.00
#
_symmetry.space_group_name_H-M   'P 1'
#
loop_
_entity.id
_entity.type
_entity.pdbx_description
1 polymer ?
#
loop_
_entity_poly.entity_id
_entity_poly.type
_entity_poly.pdbx_seq_one_letter_code
_entity_poly.pdbx_strand_id
1 'polypeptide(L)'
;MGLDSVVTAAVLSCVMKARDGVAVFGIDLPYTEKQVKAHMKDIMAYKLFALAVLAIWLFVQEFSLSSFITLASAVQGFAFLLLARQAGEEGSMRGISRKMLFTYALALCFRLWSTLFYLGYLPVDYSGYFVYQGTDVLTLLVVVNLLSKALQRYPSADEDSFWVSVPIAGALVLGWLVHPNLDNVEHADAAWMSSLWLEAAAFCPQIWMVSRAGRCRSLTAHFVALSFASRCIVALFWLEAYPQLKIMSHIYGEGLVYDFTPGYAVLAAYLLQVLVISDFMFAYLRSARRPQMDSVMEL
;
A
#
# COMPACT_ATOMS: atom_id res chain seq x y z
N MET A 1 33.57 -15.59 -13.80
CA MET A 1 32.76 -14.36 -13.89
C MET A 1 31.35 -14.70 -13.46
N GLY A 2 30.95 -14.27 -12.27
CA GLY A 2 29.67 -14.68 -11.67
C GLY A 2 28.48 -13.99 -12.32
N LEU A 3 27.31 -14.64 -12.28
CA LEU A 3 26.01 -14.13 -12.75
C LEU A 3 25.76 -12.69 -12.24
N ASP A 4 26.20 -12.39 -11.02
CA ASP A 4 26.13 -11.07 -10.39
C ASP A 4 26.83 -9.96 -11.17
N SER A 5 27.99 -10.23 -11.80
CA SER A 5 28.75 -9.22 -12.55
C SER A 5 28.06 -8.82 -13.85
N VAL A 6 27.39 -9.76 -14.51
CA VAL A 6 26.67 -9.54 -15.78
C VAL A 6 25.37 -8.77 -15.51
N VAL A 7 24.63 -9.16 -14.46
CA VAL A 7 23.39 -8.47 -14.05
C VAL A 7 23.69 -7.04 -13.60
N THR A 8 24.74 -6.83 -12.81
CA THR A 8 25.17 -5.49 -12.37
C THR A 8 25.49 -4.58 -13.56
N ALA A 9 26.22 -5.09 -14.56
CA ALA A 9 26.57 -4.33 -15.76
C ALA A 9 25.35 -3.97 -16.62
N ALA A 10 24.41 -4.90 -16.79
CA ALA A 10 23.17 -4.67 -17.54
C ALA A 10 22.27 -3.63 -16.85
N VAL A 11 22.15 -3.68 -15.52
CA VAL A 11 21.39 -2.68 -14.75
C VAL A 11 22.03 -1.30 -14.86
N LEU A 12 23.36 -1.22 -14.72
CA LEU A 12 24.10 0.04 -14.85
C LEU A 12 23.90 0.67 -16.23
N SER A 13 24.02 -0.12 -17.30
CA SER A 13 23.80 0.34 -18.68
C SER A 13 22.38 0.86 -18.90
N CYS A 14 21.37 0.16 -18.38
CA CYS A 14 19.97 0.57 -18.49
C CYS A 14 19.67 1.86 -17.72
N VAL A 15 20.20 2.03 -16.51
CA VAL A 15 20.04 3.25 -15.71
C VAL A 15 20.76 4.44 -16.36
N MET A 16 21.96 4.23 -16.91
CA MET A 16 22.67 5.29 -17.63
C MET A 16 21.93 5.68 -18.92
N LYS A 17 21.40 4.73 -19.68
CA LYS A 17 20.54 5.05 -20.85
C LYS A 17 19.26 5.78 -20.46
N ALA A 18 18.64 5.41 -19.34
CA ALA A 18 17.46 6.12 -18.83
C ALA A 18 17.80 7.54 -18.38
N ARG A 19 18.96 7.75 -17.73
CA ARG A 19 19.48 9.09 -17.42
C ARG A 19 19.66 9.91 -18.68
N ASP A 20 20.29 9.35 -19.70
CA ASP A 20 20.55 10.06 -20.95
C ASP A 20 19.23 10.37 -21.70
N GLY A 21 18.22 9.49 -21.61
CA GLY A 21 16.88 9.71 -22.18
C GLY A 21 16.01 10.71 -21.38
N VAL A 22 16.18 10.79 -20.06
CA VAL A 22 15.45 11.72 -19.18
C VAL A 22 16.11 13.12 -19.17
N ALA A 23 17.41 13.19 -19.43
CA ALA A 23 18.13 14.44 -19.69
C ALA A 23 17.60 15.19 -20.93
N VAL A 24 17.05 14.47 -21.93
CA VAL A 24 16.34 15.08 -23.07
C VAL A 24 15.12 15.91 -22.63
N PHE A 25 14.52 15.58 -21.49
CA PHE A 25 13.42 16.34 -20.87
C PHE A 25 13.89 17.38 -19.85
N GLY A 26 15.19 17.70 -19.81
CA GLY A 26 15.75 18.69 -18.89
C GLY A 26 15.82 18.25 -17.42
N ILE A 27 15.69 16.94 -17.15
CA ILE A 27 15.83 16.35 -15.82
C ILE A 27 17.20 15.66 -15.76
N ASP A 28 18.21 16.36 -15.27
CA ASP A 28 19.50 15.75 -14.92
C ASP A 28 19.29 14.86 -13.68
N LEU A 29 19.32 13.54 -13.86
CA LEU A 29 19.31 12.63 -12.70
C LEU A 29 20.69 12.69 -12.02
N PRO A 30 20.78 13.18 -10.77
CA PRO A 30 22.05 13.50 -10.09
C PRO A 30 22.79 12.25 -9.56
N TYR A 31 22.52 11.06 -10.11
CA TYR A 31 23.03 9.80 -9.59
C TYR A 31 24.39 9.45 -10.18
N THR A 32 25.39 9.33 -9.30
CA THR A 32 26.72 8.80 -9.62
C THR A 32 26.70 7.28 -9.73
N GLU A 33 27.64 6.70 -10.48
CA GLU A 33 27.79 5.24 -10.60
C GLU A 33 27.94 4.55 -9.23
N LYS A 34 28.59 5.23 -8.27
CA LYS A 34 28.75 4.78 -6.88
C LYS A 34 27.42 4.70 -6.15
N GLN A 35 26.54 5.69 -6.31
CA GLN A 35 25.19 5.67 -5.73
C GLN A 35 24.31 4.58 -6.37
N VAL A 36 24.41 4.37 -7.69
CA VAL A 36 23.66 3.28 -8.37
C VAL A 36 24.10 1.91 -7.85
N LYS A 37 25.40 1.69 -7.66
CA LYS A 37 25.92 0.44 -7.07
C LYS A 37 25.45 0.26 -5.62
N ALA A 38 25.38 1.33 -4.83
CA ALA A 38 24.91 1.28 -3.44
C ALA A 38 23.43 0.86 -3.34
N HIS A 39 22.58 1.26 -4.30
CA HIS A 39 21.15 0.96 -4.33
C HIS A 39 20.76 -0.16 -5.31
N MET A 40 21.73 -0.95 -5.79
CA MET A 40 21.52 -1.96 -6.83
C MET A 40 20.43 -2.98 -6.45
N LYS A 41 20.40 -3.42 -5.20
CA LYS A 41 19.40 -4.36 -4.69
C LYS A 41 17.98 -3.75 -4.72
N ASP A 42 17.86 -2.47 -4.41
CA ASP A 42 16.57 -1.76 -4.42
C ASP A 42 16.07 -1.68 -5.86
N ILE A 43 16.92 -1.22 -6.78
CA ILE A 43 16.62 -1.15 -8.22
C ILE A 43 16.19 -2.52 -8.76
N MET A 44 16.89 -3.59 -8.40
CA MET A 44 16.56 -4.94 -8.82
C MET A 44 15.20 -5.39 -8.27
N ALA A 45 14.89 -5.09 -7.01
CA ALA A 45 13.58 -5.40 -6.42
C ALA A 45 12.44 -4.71 -7.17
N TYR A 46 12.57 -3.42 -7.50
CA TYR A 46 11.59 -2.68 -8.31
C TYR A 46 11.43 -3.27 -9.72
N LYS A 47 12.54 -3.64 -10.37
CA LYS A 47 12.50 -4.26 -11.71
C LYS A 47 11.80 -5.61 -11.68
N LEU A 48 12.11 -6.46 -10.69
CA LEU A 48 11.46 -7.76 -10.52
C LEU A 48 9.97 -7.61 -10.24
N PHE A 49 9.59 -6.64 -9.40
CA PHE A 49 8.19 -6.33 -9.14
C PHE A 49 7.47 -5.87 -10.42
N ALA A 50 8.07 -4.94 -11.18
CA ALA A 50 7.50 -4.46 -12.43
C ALA A 50 7.35 -5.59 -13.47
N LEU A 51 8.33 -6.50 -13.57
CA LEU A 51 8.26 -7.68 -14.43
C LEU A 51 7.16 -8.65 -13.97
N ALA A 52 6.99 -8.85 -12.67
CA ALA A 52 5.92 -9.70 -12.14
C ALA A 52 4.54 -9.11 -12.44
N VAL A 53 4.35 -7.80 -12.24
CA VAL A 53 3.11 -7.09 -12.61
C VAL A 53 2.85 -7.19 -14.10
N LEU A 54 3.87 -6.99 -14.95
CA LEU A 54 3.75 -7.12 -16.40
C LEU A 54 3.40 -8.55 -16.82
N ALA A 55 4.00 -9.56 -16.19
CA ALA A 55 3.71 -10.97 -16.49
C ALA A 55 2.25 -11.32 -16.12
N ILE A 56 1.77 -10.86 -14.96
CA ILE A 56 0.36 -10.99 -14.56
C ILE A 56 -0.54 -10.27 -15.57
N TRP A 57 -0.17 -9.04 -15.95
CA TRP A 57 -0.93 -8.26 -16.92
C TRP A 57 -1.07 -8.97 -18.27
N LEU A 58 0.01 -9.56 -18.79
CA LEU A 58 -0.01 -10.34 -20.03
C LEU A 58 -0.83 -11.64 -19.92
N PHE A 59 -0.90 -12.23 -18.73
CA PHE A 59 -1.62 -13.48 -18.49
C PHE A 59 -3.13 -13.29 -18.30
N VAL A 60 -3.54 -12.21 -17.65
CA VAL A 60 -4.96 -11.88 -17.36
C VAL A 60 -5.75 -11.59 -18.65
N GLN A 61 -5.08 -11.21 -19.75
CA GLN A 61 -5.61 -11.00 -21.13
C GLN A 61 -6.72 -9.95 -21.29
N GLU A 62 -7.54 -9.67 -20.27
CA GLU A 62 -8.57 -8.64 -20.24
C GLU A 62 -8.35 -7.72 -19.04
N PHE A 63 -7.65 -6.61 -19.25
CA PHE A 63 -7.44 -5.62 -18.20
C PHE A 63 -8.60 -4.62 -18.20
N SER A 64 -9.37 -4.61 -17.12
CA SER A 64 -10.44 -3.63 -16.92
C SER A 64 -10.06 -2.67 -15.79
N LEU A 65 -10.87 -1.63 -15.58
CA LEU A 65 -10.69 -0.71 -14.46
C LEU A 65 -10.66 -1.47 -13.12
N SER A 66 -11.35 -2.61 -12.96
CA SER A 66 -11.31 -3.38 -11.70
C SER A 66 -9.95 -3.99 -11.36
N SER A 67 -9.08 -4.18 -12.35
CA SER A 67 -7.71 -4.68 -12.13
C SER A 67 -6.86 -3.69 -11.34
N PHE A 68 -7.27 -2.42 -11.25
CA PHE A 68 -6.59 -1.41 -10.44
C PHE A 68 -6.61 -1.77 -8.95
N ILE A 69 -7.65 -2.45 -8.46
CA ILE A 69 -7.71 -2.93 -7.08
C ILE A 69 -6.60 -3.97 -6.85
N THR A 70 -6.44 -4.91 -7.78
CA THR A 70 -5.37 -5.93 -7.72
C THR A 70 -4.00 -5.30 -7.79
N LEU A 71 -3.78 -4.34 -8.71
CA LEU A 71 -2.53 -3.61 -8.82
C LEU A 71 -2.22 -2.83 -7.53
N ALA A 72 -3.21 -2.16 -6.95
CA ALA A 72 -3.05 -1.45 -5.69
C ALA A 72 -2.66 -2.39 -4.54
N SER A 73 -3.29 -3.57 -4.44
CA SER A 73 -2.91 -4.60 -3.46
C SER A 73 -1.47 -5.09 -3.71
N ALA A 74 -1.08 -5.32 -4.96
CA ALA A 74 0.29 -5.75 -5.30
C ALA A 74 1.35 -4.71 -4.95
N VAL A 75 1.09 -3.43 -5.25
CA VAL A 75 1.96 -2.31 -4.87
C VAL A 75 2.10 -2.21 -3.35
N GLN A 76 1.01 -2.42 -2.61
CA GLN A 76 1.02 -2.40 -1.15
C GLN A 76 1.79 -3.60 -0.56
N GLY A 77 1.60 -4.80 -1.12
CA GLY A 77 2.37 -5.98 -0.73
C GLY A 77 3.87 -5.78 -0.99
N PHE A 78 4.23 -5.19 -2.13
CA PHE A 78 5.60 -4.84 -2.45
C PHE A 78 6.18 -3.81 -1.47
N ALA A 79 5.39 -2.81 -1.05
CA ALA A 79 5.80 -1.87 0.00
C ALA A 79 6.21 -2.62 1.28
N PHE A 80 5.38 -3.57 1.75
CA PHE A 80 5.71 -4.36 2.93
C PHE A 80 6.92 -5.29 2.74
N LEU A 81 7.14 -5.81 1.52
CA LEU A 81 8.35 -6.58 1.20
C LEU A 81 9.63 -5.72 1.33
N LEU A 82 9.59 -4.46 0.87
CA LEU A 82 10.71 -3.53 1.07
C LEU A 82 10.96 -3.27 2.56
N LEU A 83 9.89 -3.10 3.34
CA LEU A 83 9.98 -2.92 4.79
C LEU A 83 10.56 -4.16 5.48
N ALA A 84 10.16 -5.36 5.05
CA ALA A 84 10.68 -6.63 5.55
C ALA A 84 12.15 -6.83 5.22
N ARG A 85 12.58 -6.44 4.02
CA ARG A 85 13.98 -6.46 3.62
C ARG A 85 14.81 -5.52 4.49
N GLN A 86 14.35 -4.29 4.72
CA GLN A 86 15.03 -3.34 5.61
C GLN A 86 15.23 -3.93 7.01
N ALA A 87 14.17 -4.48 7.60
CA ALA A 87 14.25 -5.11 8.92
C ALA A 87 15.24 -6.30 8.95
N GLY A 88 15.33 -7.05 7.85
CA GLY A 88 16.26 -8.16 7.70
C GLY A 88 17.72 -7.72 7.54
N GLU A 89 18.00 -6.75 6.66
CA GLU A 89 19.35 -6.24 6.40
C GLU A 89 19.97 -5.58 7.64
N GLU A 90 19.13 -4.97 8.49
CA GLU A 90 19.58 -4.28 9.70
C GLU A 90 19.51 -5.12 10.97
N GLY A 91 18.82 -6.27 10.93
CA GLY A 91 18.57 -7.09 12.12
C GLY A 91 17.78 -6.37 13.21
N SER A 92 17.05 -5.30 12.89
CA SER A 92 16.39 -4.41 13.84
C SER A 92 15.02 -3.94 13.33
N MET A 93 14.08 -3.78 14.26
CA MET A 93 12.74 -3.22 13.99
C MET A 93 12.64 -1.73 14.30
N ARG A 94 13.77 -1.07 14.60
CA ARG A 94 13.80 0.37 14.89
C ARG A 94 13.24 1.17 13.72
N GLY A 95 12.38 2.15 14.00
CA GLY A 95 11.73 2.97 12.97
C GLY A 95 10.57 2.27 12.22
N ILE A 96 10.12 1.10 12.68
CA ILE A 96 8.92 0.41 12.20
C ILE A 96 7.91 0.30 13.34
N SER A 97 6.70 0.85 13.15
CA SER A 97 5.66 0.86 14.19
C SER A 97 5.03 -0.52 14.30
N ARG A 98 5.09 -1.11 15.50
CA ARG A 98 4.36 -2.35 15.82
C ARG A 98 2.84 -2.14 15.73
N LYS A 99 2.35 -0.94 16.08
CA LYS A 99 0.93 -0.59 16.08
C LYS A 99 0.40 -0.53 14.66
N MET A 100 1.18 0.00 13.72
CA MET A 100 0.89 -0.10 12.29
C MET A 100 0.78 -1.57 11.85
N LEU A 101 1.81 -2.38 12.13
CA LEU A 101 1.84 -3.78 11.70
C LEU A 101 0.65 -4.59 12.23
N PHE A 102 0.31 -4.41 13.52
CA PHE A 102 -0.85 -5.06 14.12
C PHE A 102 -2.16 -4.62 13.46
N THR A 103 -2.36 -3.31 13.30
CA THR A 103 -3.61 -2.77 12.73
C THR A 103 -3.77 -3.16 11.27
N TYR A 104 -2.67 -3.18 10.51
CA TYR A 104 -2.69 -3.59 9.11
C TYR A 104 -2.96 -5.10 8.96
N ALA A 105 -2.38 -5.93 9.84
CA ALA A 105 -2.71 -7.37 9.88
C ALA A 105 -4.19 -7.58 10.17
N LEU A 106 -4.77 -6.82 11.12
CA LEU A 106 -6.19 -6.86 11.42
C LEU A 106 -7.03 -6.47 10.20
N ALA A 107 -6.66 -5.40 9.49
CA ALA A 107 -7.32 -4.97 8.27
C ALA A 107 -7.31 -6.07 7.19
N LEU A 108 -6.17 -6.71 6.95
CA LEU A 108 -6.04 -7.81 5.99
C LEU A 108 -6.87 -9.03 6.41
N CYS A 109 -6.92 -9.38 7.70
CA CYS A 109 -7.79 -10.46 8.19
C CYS A 109 -9.26 -10.18 7.91
N PHE A 110 -9.73 -8.96 8.16
CA PHE A 110 -11.11 -8.53 7.89
C PHE A 110 -11.43 -8.55 6.39
N ARG A 111 -10.50 -8.07 5.56
CA ARG A 111 -10.63 -8.11 4.10
C ARG A 111 -10.69 -9.54 3.57
N LEU A 112 -9.72 -10.37 3.95
CA LEU A 112 -9.63 -11.76 3.50
C LEU A 112 -10.82 -12.60 3.99
N TRP A 113 -11.37 -12.28 5.16
CA TRP A 113 -12.62 -12.91 5.62
C TRP A 113 -13.79 -12.63 4.66
N SER A 114 -13.91 -11.42 4.12
CA SER A 114 -14.90 -11.13 3.07
C SER A 114 -14.49 -11.77 1.74
N THR A 115 -13.26 -11.54 1.28
CA THR A 115 -12.89 -11.84 -0.11
C THR A 115 -12.54 -13.31 -0.38
N LEU A 116 -12.17 -14.11 0.63
CA LEU A 116 -11.92 -15.55 0.43
C LEU A 116 -13.21 -16.38 0.43
N PHE A 117 -14.24 -15.90 1.13
CA PHE A 117 -15.49 -16.64 1.32
C PHE A 117 -16.65 -16.09 0.48
N TYR A 118 -16.54 -14.85 0.01
CA TYR A 118 -17.55 -14.15 -0.76
C TYR A 118 -16.92 -13.41 -1.96
N LEU A 119 -17.73 -13.09 -2.97
CA LEU A 119 -17.25 -12.67 -4.29
C LEU A 119 -17.57 -11.21 -4.65
N GLY A 120 -18.45 -10.55 -3.90
CA GLY A 120 -19.03 -9.25 -4.23
C GLY A 120 -18.00 -8.12 -4.27
N TYR A 121 -16.89 -8.25 -3.54
CA TYR A 121 -15.81 -7.25 -3.51
C TYR A 121 -14.56 -7.66 -4.28
N LEU A 122 -14.61 -8.73 -5.07
CA LEU A 122 -13.50 -9.11 -5.95
C LEU A 122 -13.52 -8.25 -7.23
N PRO A 123 -12.34 -8.01 -7.83
CA PRO A 123 -12.29 -7.51 -9.21
C PRO A 123 -13.15 -8.38 -10.13
N VAL A 124 -13.91 -7.76 -11.03
CA VAL A 124 -14.81 -8.48 -11.94
C VAL A 124 -14.08 -9.12 -13.12
N ASP A 125 -12.84 -8.71 -13.38
CA ASP A 125 -11.97 -9.28 -14.40
C ASP A 125 -11.15 -10.49 -13.91
N TYR A 126 -10.33 -11.06 -14.79
CA TYR A 126 -9.55 -12.27 -14.48
C TYR A 126 -8.59 -12.13 -13.30
N SER A 127 -8.22 -10.90 -12.90
CA SER A 127 -7.37 -10.68 -11.73
C SER A 127 -8.09 -10.95 -10.40
N GLY A 128 -9.43 -10.97 -10.40
CA GLY A 128 -10.24 -11.38 -9.26
C GLY A 128 -10.17 -12.88 -8.96
N TYR A 129 -9.76 -13.69 -9.93
CA TYR A 129 -9.54 -15.12 -9.74
C TYR A 129 -8.16 -15.35 -9.12
N PHE A 130 -8.12 -15.51 -7.80
CA PHE A 130 -6.94 -15.84 -6.99
C PHE A 130 -5.79 -14.83 -6.96
N VAL A 131 -5.56 -14.00 -7.99
CA VAL A 131 -4.41 -13.08 -8.01
C VAL A 131 -4.57 -12.01 -6.92
N TYR A 132 -5.74 -11.37 -6.83
CA TYR A 132 -6.04 -10.39 -5.80
C TYR A 132 -5.95 -10.99 -4.39
N GLN A 133 -6.67 -12.09 -4.14
CA GLN A 133 -6.68 -12.77 -2.83
C GLN A 133 -5.28 -13.29 -2.46
N GLY A 134 -4.56 -13.89 -3.41
CA GLY A 134 -3.21 -14.40 -3.21
C GLY A 134 -2.23 -13.30 -2.85
N THR A 135 -2.38 -12.11 -3.45
CA THR A 135 -1.58 -10.93 -3.10
C THR A 135 -1.85 -10.49 -1.66
N ASP A 136 -3.11 -10.42 -1.24
CA ASP A 136 -3.48 -10.07 0.13
C ASP A 136 -3.00 -11.13 1.15
N VAL A 137 -3.09 -12.43 0.83
CA VAL A 137 -2.56 -13.52 1.66
C VAL A 137 -1.05 -13.40 1.82
N LEU A 138 -0.31 -13.23 0.72
CA LEU A 138 1.15 -13.05 0.77
C LEU A 138 1.54 -11.82 1.58
N THR A 139 0.80 -10.72 1.42
CA THR A 139 1.01 -9.50 2.20
C THR A 139 0.77 -9.76 3.69
N LEU A 140 -0.31 -10.46 4.05
CA LEU A 140 -0.59 -10.83 5.43
C LEU A 140 0.55 -11.66 6.05
N LEU A 141 1.08 -12.63 5.31
CA LEU A 141 2.22 -13.44 5.77
C LEU A 141 3.47 -12.59 6.04
N VAL A 142 3.77 -11.62 5.17
CA VAL A 142 4.88 -10.67 5.36
C VAL A 142 4.64 -9.78 6.59
N VAL A 143 3.45 -9.22 6.73
CA VAL A 143 3.08 -8.35 7.86
C VAL A 143 3.12 -9.11 9.18
N VAL A 144 2.61 -10.34 9.23
CA VAL A 144 2.66 -11.20 10.43
C VAL A 144 4.10 -11.59 10.77
N ASN A 145 4.96 -11.86 9.77
CA ASN A 145 6.38 -12.10 10.00
C ASN A 145 7.07 -10.88 10.64
N LEU A 146 6.80 -9.68 10.10
CA LEU A 146 7.31 -8.42 10.65
C LEU A 146 6.79 -8.17 12.06
N LEU A 147 5.49 -8.38 12.30
CA LEU A 147 4.86 -8.22 13.60
C LEU A 147 5.49 -9.16 14.62
N SER A 148 5.68 -10.42 14.27
CA SER A 148 6.34 -11.42 15.13
C SER A 148 7.75 -10.97 15.54
N LYS A 149 8.52 -10.42 14.59
CA LYS A 149 9.85 -9.86 14.86
C LYS A 149 9.78 -8.61 15.75
N ALA A 150 8.80 -7.74 15.52
CA ALA A 150 8.58 -6.54 16.34
C ALA A 150 8.22 -6.89 17.78
N LEU A 151 7.40 -7.93 17.99
CA LEU A 151 7.02 -8.41 19.32
C LEU A 151 8.22 -8.97 20.11
N GLN A 152 9.19 -9.58 19.44
CA GLN A 152 10.39 -10.12 20.08
C GLN A 152 11.50 -9.08 20.33
N ARG A 153 11.60 -8.07 19.47
CA ARG A 153 12.74 -7.13 19.42
C ARG A 153 12.31 -5.69 19.69
N TYR A 154 11.42 -5.51 20.66
CA TYR A 154 10.71 -4.25 20.87
C TYR A 154 11.63 -3.01 20.85
N PRO A 155 11.29 -1.97 20.07
CA PRO A 155 11.83 -0.64 20.32
C PRO A 155 11.34 -0.13 21.69
N SER A 156 12.04 0.82 22.30
CA SER A 156 11.56 1.49 23.51
C SER A 156 10.13 2.00 23.30
N ALA A 157 9.25 1.78 24.28
CA ALA A 157 7.81 2.11 24.18
C ALA A 157 7.53 3.57 23.78
N ASP A 158 8.50 4.47 24.01
CA ASP A 158 8.40 5.91 23.73
C ASP A 158 8.41 6.26 22.23
N GLU A 159 9.09 5.47 21.38
CA GLU A 159 9.17 5.74 19.94
C GLU A 159 7.80 5.49 19.25
N ASP A 160 7.04 4.48 19.68
CA ASP A 160 5.72 4.12 19.11
C ASP A 160 4.56 4.51 20.04
N SER A 161 4.43 5.82 20.25
CA SER A 161 3.54 6.44 21.25
C SER A 161 2.12 6.77 20.75
N PHE A 162 1.82 6.61 19.47
CA PHE A 162 0.50 6.94 18.90
C PHE A 162 -0.63 6.14 19.55
N TRP A 163 -1.75 6.78 19.90
CA TRP A 163 -2.89 6.12 20.55
C TRP A 163 -3.82 5.46 19.52
N VAL A 164 -3.40 4.27 19.04
CA VAL A 164 -4.06 3.59 17.90
C VAL A 164 -5.43 2.98 18.23
N SER A 165 -5.76 2.74 19.49
CA SER A 165 -7.00 2.04 19.85
C SER A 165 -8.27 2.82 19.51
N VAL A 166 -8.21 4.16 19.55
CA VAL A 166 -9.37 5.02 19.19
C VAL A 166 -9.66 4.94 17.69
N PRO A 167 -8.69 5.15 16.77
CA PRO A 167 -8.90 4.90 15.35
C PRO A 167 -9.36 3.49 15.00
N ILE A 168 -8.86 2.45 15.69
CA ILE A 168 -9.32 1.07 15.49
C ILE A 168 -10.80 0.93 15.85
N ALA A 169 -11.19 1.41 17.03
CA ALA A 169 -12.59 1.35 17.46
C ALA A 169 -13.51 2.11 16.50
N GLY A 170 -13.10 3.32 16.09
CA GLY A 170 -13.82 4.11 15.09
C GLY A 170 -13.95 3.38 13.75
N ALA A 171 -12.88 2.72 13.28
CA ALA A 171 -12.89 1.97 12.03
C ALA A 171 -13.90 0.80 12.05
N LEU A 172 -13.96 0.05 13.15
CA LEU A 172 -14.90 -1.06 13.31
C LEU A 172 -16.35 -0.57 13.42
N VAL A 173 -16.59 0.50 14.18
CA VAL A 173 -17.93 1.09 14.33
C VAL A 173 -18.43 1.66 13.01
N LEU A 174 -17.60 2.45 12.30
CA LEU A 174 -17.98 3.03 11.02
C LEU A 174 -18.20 1.94 9.95
N GLY A 175 -17.35 0.91 9.93
CA GLY A 175 -17.51 -0.21 9.02
C GLY A 175 -18.77 -1.05 9.29
N TRP A 176 -19.20 -1.16 10.54
CA TRP A 176 -20.46 -1.83 10.89
C TRP A 176 -21.70 -0.98 10.59
N LEU A 177 -21.64 0.33 10.80
CA LEU A 177 -22.81 1.21 10.63
C LEU A 177 -23.07 1.62 9.18
N VAL A 178 -22.01 1.77 8.38
CA VAL A 178 -22.10 2.29 7.01
C VAL A 178 -21.25 1.42 6.10
N HIS A 179 -21.85 0.40 5.51
CA HIS A 179 -21.22 -0.51 4.55
C HIS A 179 -22.10 -0.75 3.32
N PRO A 180 -21.48 -1.08 2.17
CA PRO A 180 -22.21 -1.57 0.99
C PRO A 180 -22.83 -2.96 1.24
N ASN A 181 -23.56 -3.52 0.28
CA ASN A 181 -24.21 -4.82 0.40
C ASN A 181 -23.94 -5.76 -0.79
N LEU A 182 -22.73 -5.70 -1.37
CA LEU A 182 -22.41 -6.46 -2.58
C LEU A 182 -22.46 -7.98 -2.37
N ASP A 183 -22.12 -8.45 -1.18
CA ASP A 183 -22.22 -9.88 -0.84
C ASP A 183 -23.63 -10.29 -0.39
N ASN A 184 -24.49 -9.33 -0.06
CA ASN A 184 -25.78 -9.55 0.63
C ASN A 184 -25.62 -10.34 1.94
N VAL A 185 -24.49 -10.17 2.61
CA VAL A 185 -24.14 -10.84 3.86
C VAL A 185 -23.54 -9.79 4.78
N GLU A 186 -24.38 -9.26 5.67
CA GLU A 186 -24.10 -8.08 6.49
C GLU A 186 -22.72 -8.12 7.17
N HIS A 187 -22.38 -9.23 7.83
CA HIS A 187 -21.09 -9.33 8.52
C HIS A 187 -19.88 -9.41 7.58
N ALA A 188 -20.04 -9.92 6.36
CA ALA A 188 -18.99 -9.96 5.36
C ALA A 188 -18.79 -8.57 4.74
N ASP A 189 -19.89 -7.92 4.38
CA ASP A 189 -19.92 -6.54 3.86
C ASP A 189 -19.33 -5.54 4.86
N ALA A 190 -19.75 -5.63 6.14
CA ALA A 190 -19.22 -4.82 7.23
C ALA A 190 -17.74 -5.11 7.50
N ALA A 191 -17.30 -6.37 7.38
CA ALA A 191 -15.90 -6.73 7.54
C ALA A 191 -15.03 -6.13 6.42
N TRP A 192 -15.51 -6.20 5.17
CA TRP A 192 -14.84 -5.56 4.04
C TRP A 192 -14.71 -4.06 4.27
N MET A 193 -15.79 -3.38 4.64
CA MET A 193 -15.77 -1.94 4.89
C MET A 193 -14.88 -1.56 6.07
N SER A 194 -14.94 -2.33 7.17
CA SER A 194 -14.06 -2.14 8.32
C SER A 194 -12.59 -2.25 7.94
N SER A 195 -12.23 -3.13 6.99
CA SER A 195 -10.86 -3.25 6.50
C SER A 195 -10.33 -1.93 5.90
N LEU A 196 -11.16 -1.19 5.16
CA LEU A 196 -10.78 0.08 4.55
C LEU A 196 -10.49 1.13 5.62
N TRP A 197 -11.33 1.23 6.64
CA TRP A 197 -11.10 2.16 7.75
C TRP A 197 -9.89 1.76 8.60
N LEU A 198 -9.69 0.46 8.84
CA LEU A 198 -8.54 -0.05 9.58
C LEU A 198 -7.23 0.23 8.85
N GLU A 199 -7.20 0.16 7.53
CA GLU A 199 -6.01 0.57 6.76
C GLU A 199 -5.69 2.05 6.93
N ALA A 200 -6.71 2.92 6.97
CA ALA A 200 -6.50 4.35 7.29
C ALA A 200 -5.88 4.53 8.68
N ALA A 201 -6.43 3.82 9.68
CA ALA A 201 -5.91 3.84 11.05
C ALA A 201 -4.49 3.28 11.16
N ALA A 202 -4.14 2.27 10.35
CA ALA A 202 -2.86 1.59 10.42
C ALA A 202 -1.67 2.48 10.05
N PHE A 203 -1.83 3.43 9.12
CA PHE A 203 -0.74 4.32 8.73
C PHE A 203 -0.43 5.39 9.80
N CYS A 204 -1.41 5.79 10.61
CA CYS A 204 -1.24 6.86 11.60
C CYS A 204 -0.07 6.63 12.57
N PRO A 205 0.10 5.45 13.22
CA PRO A 205 1.27 5.17 14.06
C PRO A 205 2.62 5.32 13.37
N GLN A 206 2.74 4.87 12.11
CA GLN A 206 4.00 4.91 11.39
C GLN A 206 4.35 6.33 10.97
N ILE A 207 3.38 7.08 10.44
CA ILE A 207 3.56 8.49 10.09
C ILE A 207 3.92 9.29 11.35
N TRP A 208 3.19 9.08 12.45
CA TRP A 208 3.48 9.72 13.74
C TRP A 208 4.94 9.53 14.20
N MET A 209 5.41 8.28 14.18
CA MET A 209 6.78 7.97 14.59
C MET A 209 7.82 8.61 13.67
N VAL A 210 7.58 8.62 12.36
CA VAL A 210 8.47 9.25 11.38
C VAL A 210 8.51 10.77 11.54
N SER A 211 7.35 11.42 11.71
CA SER A 211 7.26 12.87 11.96
C SER A 211 7.97 13.27 13.25
N ARG A 212 7.87 12.47 14.32
CA ARG A 212 8.58 12.72 15.58
C ARG A 212 10.09 12.51 15.47
N ALA A 213 10.53 11.57 14.66
CA ALA A 213 11.95 11.31 14.45
C ALA A 213 12.62 12.37 13.56
N GLY A 214 11.87 13.09 12.72
CA GLY A 214 12.39 14.07 11.75
C GLY A 214 13.24 13.46 10.62
N ARG A 215 13.37 12.13 10.61
CA ARG A 215 14.13 11.38 9.63
C ARG A 215 13.62 9.95 9.56
N CYS A 216 13.76 9.34 8.40
CA CYS A 216 13.48 7.92 8.24
C CYS A 216 14.51 7.25 7.34
N ARG A 217 14.50 5.93 7.36
CA ARG A 217 15.37 5.14 6.50
C ARG A 217 14.82 5.10 5.08
N SER A 218 15.70 4.95 4.10
CA SER A 218 15.33 4.98 2.69
C SER A 218 14.21 3.97 2.34
N LEU A 219 14.34 2.69 2.72
CA LEU A 219 13.30 1.69 2.43
C LEU A 219 11.98 1.93 3.18
N THR A 220 12.02 2.58 4.35
CA THR A 220 10.81 3.03 5.07
C THR A 220 10.14 4.16 4.29
N ALA A 221 10.91 5.07 3.72
CA ALA A 221 10.38 6.14 2.87
C ALA A 221 9.74 5.57 1.59
N HIS A 222 10.40 4.60 0.94
CA HIS A 222 9.83 3.87 -0.18
C HIS A 222 8.56 3.10 0.18
N PHE A 223 8.50 2.47 1.36
CA PHE A 223 7.29 1.83 1.88
C PHE A 223 6.14 2.84 1.94
N VAL A 224 6.34 4.01 2.58
CA VAL A 224 5.28 5.02 2.70
C VAL A 224 4.88 5.57 1.32
N ALA A 225 5.85 5.81 0.43
CA ALA A 225 5.58 6.29 -0.93
C ALA A 225 4.79 5.29 -1.80
N LEU A 226 5.14 4.01 -1.74
CA LEU A 226 4.40 2.96 -2.44
C LEU A 226 3.01 2.75 -1.82
N SER A 227 2.89 2.85 -0.50
CA SER A 227 1.59 2.82 0.16
C SER A 227 0.70 3.96 -0.33
N PHE A 228 1.22 5.20 -0.39
CA PHE A 228 0.49 6.32 -0.98
C PHE A 228 0.05 6.05 -2.42
N ALA A 229 0.97 5.57 -3.27
CA ALA A 229 0.66 5.23 -4.65
C ALA A 229 -0.45 4.15 -4.75
N SER A 230 -0.38 3.10 -3.93
CA SER A 230 -1.42 2.09 -3.82
C SER A 230 -2.78 2.72 -3.49
N ARG A 231 -2.83 3.63 -2.51
CA ARG A 231 -4.06 4.34 -2.11
C ARG A 231 -4.63 5.18 -3.24
N CYS A 232 -3.79 5.91 -3.97
CA CYS A 232 -4.22 6.69 -5.13
C CYS A 232 -4.80 5.80 -6.24
N ILE A 233 -4.14 4.67 -6.55
CA ILE A 233 -4.62 3.74 -7.60
C ILE A 233 -6.02 3.21 -7.26
N VAL A 234 -6.23 2.74 -6.03
CA VAL A 234 -7.54 2.21 -5.62
C VAL A 234 -8.59 3.31 -5.43
N ALA A 235 -8.20 4.52 -5.02
CA ALA A 235 -9.11 5.67 -4.96
C ALA A 235 -9.61 6.05 -6.36
N LEU A 236 -8.74 6.04 -7.38
CA LEU A 236 -9.13 6.29 -8.77
C LEU A 236 -10.14 5.27 -9.28
N PHE A 237 -9.97 3.99 -8.92
CA PHE A 237 -10.97 2.96 -9.21
C PHE A 237 -12.33 3.32 -8.59
N TRP A 238 -12.36 3.64 -7.29
CA TRP A 238 -13.60 3.90 -6.59
C TRP A 238 -14.28 5.21 -6.97
N LEU A 239 -13.55 6.22 -7.46
CA LEU A 239 -14.15 7.43 -8.02
C LEU A 239 -15.11 7.13 -9.18
N GLU A 240 -14.81 6.10 -9.96
CA GLU A 240 -15.67 5.63 -11.05
C GLU A 240 -16.67 4.56 -10.58
N ALA A 241 -16.25 3.67 -9.68
CA ALA A 241 -17.04 2.49 -9.30
C ALA A 241 -18.05 2.75 -8.15
N TYR A 242 -17.92 3.82 -7.36
CA TYR A 242 -18.80 4.06 -6.19
C TYR A 242 -20.31 4.05 -6.49
N PRO A 243 -20.83 4.45 -7.67
CA PRO A 243 -22.28 4.40 -7.93
C PRO A 243 -22.83 2.96 -7.95
N GLN A 244 -21.96 1.95 -8.10
CA GLN A 244 -22.32 0.54 -8.05
C GLN A 244 -22.57 0.05 -6.61
N LEU A 245 -22.13 0.81 -5.60
CA LEU A 245 -22.33 0.52 -4.17
C LEU A 245 -23.67 1.00 -3.61
N LYS A 246 -24.55 1.50 -4.48
CA LYS A 246 -25.85 2.03 -4.07
C LYS A 246 -26.76 0.90 -3.57
N ILE A 247 -27.49 1.16 -2.49
CA ILE A 247 -28.42 0.21 -1.89
C ILE A 247 -29.85 0.64 -2.21
N MET A 248 -30.73 -0.32 -2.51
CA MET A 248 -32.16 -0.05 -2.63
C MET A 248 -32.72 0.40 -1.28
N SER A 249 -33.25 1.62 -1.20
CA SER A 249 -33.74 2.19 0.07
C SER A 249 -35.24 1.96 0.27
N HIS A 250 -36.07 2.43 -0.66
CA HIS A 250 -37.52 2.31 -0.62
C HIS A 250 -38.12 2.48 -2.03
N ILE A 251 -39.38 2.08 -2.17
CA ILE A 251 -40.18 2.28 -3.38
C ILE A 251 -40.95 3.60 -3.21
N TYR A 252 -40.91 4.46 -4.22
CA TYR A 252 -41.69 5.69 -4.25
C TYR A 252 -42.48 5.77 -5.56
N GLY A 253 -43.81 5.59 -5.47
CA GLY A 253 -44.67 5.40 -6.64
C GLY A 253 -44.29 4.12 -7.40
N GLU A 254 -44.05 4.23 -8.71
CA GLU A 254 -43.56 3.14 -9.57
C GLU A 254 -42.01 3.07 -9.65
N GLY A 255 -41.31 3.98 -8.96
CA GLY A 255 -39.86 4.12 -9.01
C GLY A 255 -39.12 3.48 -7.84
N LEU A 256 -37.87 3.10 -8.10
CA LEU A 256 -36.92 2.58 -7.11
C LEU A 256 -35.99 3.70 -6.64
N VAL A 257 -35.90 3.93 -5.33
CA VAL A 257 -35.03 4.96 -4.74
C VAL A 257 -33.78 4.31 -4.15
N TYR A 258 -32.60 4.83 -4.51
CA TYR A 258 -31.31 4.29 -4.09
C TYR A 258 -30.59 5.21 -3.09
N ASP A 259 -29.98 4.61 -2.07
CA ASP A 259 -29.07 5.25 -1.13
C ASP A 259 -27.62 5.07 -1.59
N PHE A 260 -26.88 6.19 -1.69
CA PHE A 260 -25.47 6.23 -2.11
C PHE A 260 -24.50 6.39 -0.94
N THR A 261 -25.00 6.48 0.30
CA THR A 261 -24.19 6.69 1.51
C THR A 261 -23.02 5.71 1.63
N PRO A 262 -23.17 4.39 1.36
CA PRO A 262 -22.04 3.47 1.40
C PRO A 262 -20.95 3.79 0.37
N GLY A 263 -21.34 4.21 -0.84
CA GLY A 263 -20.39 4.62 -1.87
C GLY A 263 -19.57 5.84 -1.45
N TYR A 264 -20.23 6.85 -0.86
CA TYR A 264 -19.53 8.01 -0.30
C TYR A 264 -18.63 7.66 0.88
N ALA A 265 -19.03 6.71 1.73
CA ALA A 265 -18.20 6.23 2.83
C ALA A 265 -16.91 5.56 2.32
N VAL A 266 -16.98 4.77 1.25
CA VAL A 266 -15.80 4.15 0.61
C VAL A 266 -14.86 5.23 0.08
N LEU A 267 -15.39 6.24 -0.62
CA LEU A 267 -14.59 7.37 -1.10
C LEU A 267 -13.93 8.15 0.05
N ALA A 268 -14.67 8.39 1.13
CA ALA A 268 -14.16 9.06 2.31
C ALA A 268 -13.03 8.26 2.98
N ALA A 269 -13.15 6.94 3.07
CA ALA A 269 -12.11 6.07 3.63
C ALA A 269 -10.81 6.16 2.81
N TYR A 270 -10.88 6.08 1.48
CA TYR A 270 -9.68 6.21 0.64
C TYR A 270 -9.11 7.62 0.62
N LEU A 271 -9.96 8.65 0.63
CA LEU A 271 -9.52 10.04 0.76
C LEU A 271 -8.74 10.22 2.07
N LEU A 272 -9.25 9.69 3.19
CA LEU A 272 -8.56 9.75 4.47
C LEU A 272 -7.20 9.03 4.42
N GLN A 273 -7.14 7.84 3.81
CA GLN A 273 -5.88 7.12 3.61
C GLN A 273 -4.85 7.94 2.83
N VAL A 274 -5.26 8.62 1.75
CA VAL A 274 -4.40 9.52 0.98
C VAL A 274 -3.96 10.72 1.81
N LEU A 275 -4.88 11.37 2.52
CA LEU A 275 -4.60 12.57 3.32
C LEU A 275 -3.63 12.29 4.48
N VAL A 276 -3.81 11.19 5.21
CA VAL A 276 -2.93 10.79 6.33
C VAL A 276 -1.47 10.66 5.89
N ILE A 277 -1.24 10.21 4.65
CA ILE A 277 0.11 9.98 4.12
C ILE A 277 0.66 11.19 3.34
N SER A 278 -0.21 12.15 2.95
CA SER A 278 0.13 13.25 2.05
C SER A 278 1.22 14.19 2.58
N ASP A 279 1.20 14.52 3.88
CA ASP A 279 2.22 15.39 4.48
C ASP A 279 3.63 14.78 4.38
N PHE A 280 3.74 13.49 4.67
CA PHE A 280 4.98 12.75 4.45
C PHE A 280 5.41 12.78 2.97
N MET A 281 4.46 12.62 2.04
CA MET A 281 4.77 12.65 0.60
C MET A 281 5.29 13.99 0.13
N PHE A 282 4.77 15.08 0.69
CA PHE A 282 5.30 16.41 0.39
C PHE A 282 6.77 16.54 0.82
N ALA A 283 7.10 16.09 2.05
CA ALA A 283 8.47 16.07 2.53
C ALA A 283 9.38 15.13 1.69
N TYR A 284 8.88 13.94 1.35
CA TYR A 284 9.58 12.96 0.51
C TYR A 284 9.93 13.51 -0.88
N LEU A 285 8.98 14.14 -1.56
CA LEU A 285 9.22 14.72 -2.89
C LEU A 285 10.16 15.92 -2.83
N ARG A 286 10.14 16.67 -1.73
CA ARG A 286 11.06 17.79 -1.50
C ARG A 286 12.48 17.30 -1.25
N SER A 287 12.66 16.22 -0.47
CA SER A 287 13.97 15.65 -0.16
C SER A 287 14.61 15.00 -1.38
N ALA A 288 13.82 14.31 -2.23
CA ALA A 288 14.30 13.71 -3.48
C ALA A 288 14.86 14.73 -4.49
N ARG A 289 14.47 16.01 -4.38
CA ARG A 289 14.98 17.11 -5.23
C ARG A 289 16.26 17.74 -4.68
N ARG A 290 16.70 17.39 -3.47
CA ARG A 290 17.98 17.83 -2.91
C ARG A 290 19.05 16.77 -3.23
N PRO A 291 20.25 17.15 -3.69
CA PRO A 291 21.34 16.19 -3.85
C PRO A 291 21.69 15.61 -2.48
N GLN A 292 21.33 14.34 -2.24
CA GLN A 292 21.44 13.71 -0.93
C GLN A 292 22.77 12.95 -0.80
N MET A 293 23.51 13.24 0.27
CA MET A 293 24.87 12.71 0.50
C MET A 293 24.92 11.47 1.43
N ASP A 294 23.79 11.06 2.06
CA ASP A 294 23.77 9.99 3.07
C ASP A 294 22.55 9.05 2.98
N SER A 295 22.65 7.85 3.57
CA SER A 295 21.64 6.76 3.56
C SER A 295 20.39 7.00 4.42
N VAL A 296 20.29 8.17 5.06
CA VAL A 296 19.20 8.58 5.96
C VAL A 296 18.50 9.78 5.35
N MET A 297 17.18 9.70 5.21
CA MET A 297 16.38 10.79 4.64
C MET A 297 15.92 11.73 5.76
N GLU A 298 16.42 12.96 5.75
CA GLU A 298 15.91 14.06 6.58
C GLU A 298 14.63 14.63 5.97
N LEU A 299 13.61 14.82 6.81
CA LEU A 299 12.26 15.27 6.43
C LEU A 299 12.03 16.73 6.84
#